data_AF-K4K7X9-F1
#
_entry.id   AF-K4K7X9-F1
#
_cell.length_a   1.000
_cell.length_b   1.000
_cell.length_c   1.000
_cell.angle_alpha   90.00
_cell.angle_beta   90.00
_cell.angle_gamma   90.00
#
_symmetry.space_group_name_H-M   'P 1'
#
loop_
_entity.id
_entity.type
_entity.pdbx_description
1 polymer ?
#
loop_
_entity_poly.entity_id
_entity_poly.type
_entity_poly.pdbx_seq_one_letter_code
_entity_poly.pdbx_strand_id
1 'polypeptide(L)' 'MFNIYLENGVHPNILAKLPEAYAVFDPIVDVMPIIPLFFFLLAFVWQASVSFR' A
#
# COMPACT_ATOMS: atom_id res chain seq x y z
N MET A 1 27.45 3.31 14.42
CA MET A 1 26.38 2.34 14.74
C MET A 1 25.02 3.00 14.99
N PHE A 2 24.95 4.18 15.63
CA PHE A 2 23.69 4.92 15.85
C PHE A 2 23.12 5.58 14.57
N ASN A 3 23.98 6.06 13.65
CA ASN A 3 23.56 6.67 12.38
C ASN A 3 22.85 5.70 11.42
N ILE A 4 23.18 4.41 11.48
CA ILE A 4 22.55 3.38 10.64
C ILE A 4 21.08 3.17 11.05
N TYR A 5 20.73 3.35 12.33
CA TYR A 5 19.34 3.27 12.79
C TYR A 5 18.53 4.54 12.50
N LEU A 6 19.18 5.72 12.44
CA LEU A 6 18.54 6.98 12.07
C LEU A 6 18.31 7.09 10.56
N GLU A 7 19.22 6.57 9.74
CA GLU A 7 19.06 6.46 8.28
C GLU A 7 17.95 5.44 7.95
N ASN A 8 17.92 4.28 8.64
CA ASN A 8 16.86 3.29 8.48
C ASN A 8 15.54 3.61 9.19
N GLY A 9 15.51 4.61 10.07
CA GLY A 9 14.32 4.98 10.86
C GLY A 9 13.29 5.80 10.08
N VAL A 10 13.68 6.34 8.92
CA VAL A 10 12.82 7.16 8.05
C VAL A 10 13.03 6.80 6.57
N HIS A 11 13.25 5.52 6.27
CA HIS A 11 12.96 5.03 4.93
C HIS A 11 11.54 4.45 4.97
N PRO A 12 10.56 5.03 4.25
CA PRO A 12 9.30 4.35 4.02
C PRO A 12 9.52 3.21 3.01
N ASN A 13 10.39 2.26 3.33
CA ASN A 13 10.35 0.92 2.73
C ASN A 13 9.18 0.20 3.39
N ILE A 14 7.96 0.66 3.10
CA ILE A 14 6.71 0.04 3.56
C ILE A 14 6.60 -1.39 3.00
N LEU A 15 7.41 -1.72 1.98
CA LEU A 15 7.49 -3.01 1.33
C LEU A 15 8.96 -3.45 1.23
N ALA A 16 9.24 -4.64 1.75
CA ALA A 16 10.55 -5.30 1.58
C ALA A 16 10.66 -5.84 0.14
N LYS A 17 11.90 -5.93 -0.37
CA LYS A 17 12.16 -6.50 -1.69
C LYS A 17 11.61 -7.92 -1.77
N LEU A 18 10.86 -8.21 -2.84
CA LEU A 18 10.32 -9.55 -3.08
C LEU A 18 11.46 -10.55 -3.39
N PRO A 19 11.27 -11.86 -3.08
CA PRO A 19 12.16 -12.90 -3.57
C PRO A 19 12.23 -12.88 -5.10
N GLU A 20 13.34 -13.36 -5.68
CA GLU A 20 13.62 -13.27 -7.13
C GLU A 20 12.51 -13.86 -8.01
N ALA A 21 11.87 -14.95 -7.57
CA ALA A 21 10.74 -15.57 -8.28
C ALA A 21 9.48 -14.68 -8.35
N TYR A 22 9.38 -13.67 -7.47
CA TYR A 22 8.23 -12.76 -7.39
C TYR A 22 8.56 -11.33 -7.86
N ALA A 23 9.78 -11.06 -8.32
CA ALA A 23 10.21 -9.72 -8.76
C ALA A 23 9.32 -9.16 -9.89
N VAL A 24 8.69 -10.03 -10.71
CA VAL A 24 7.73 -9.61 -11.74
C VAL A 24 6.50 -8.92 -11.15
N PHE A 25 6.18 -9.18 -9.87
CA PHE A 25 5.05 -8.60 -9.17
C PHE A 25 5.40 -7.36 -8.34
N ASP A 26 6.67 -6.89 -8.36
CA ASP A 26 7.09 -5.66 -7.68
C ASP A 26 6.13 -4.49 -7.98
N PRO A 27 5.72 -4.22 -9.25
CA PRO A 27 4.81 -3.12 -9.55
C PRO A 27 3.41 -3.26 -8.94
N ILE A 28 2.92 -4.49 -8.72
CA ILE A 28 1.62 -4.73 -8.08
C ILE A 28 1.74 -4.46 -6.59
N VAL A 29 2.81 -4.96 -5.99
CA VAL A 29 3.08 -4.83 -4.56
C VAL A 29 3.21 -3.37 -4.17
N ASP A 30 3.86 -2.55 -4.99
CA ASP A 30 3.98 -1.10 -4.83
C ASP A 30 2.62 -0.38 -4.74
N VAL A 31 1.57 -0.91 -5.37
CA VAL A 31 0.23 -0.32 -5.37
C VAL A 31 -0.63 -0.85 -4.22
N MET A 32 -0.36 -2.03 -3.66
CA MET A 32 -1.18 -2.63 -2.60
C MET A 32 -1.47 -1.73 -1.38
N PRO A 33 -0.56 -0.85 -0.91
CA PRO A 33 -0.83 0.03 0.23
C PRO A 33 -2.03 0.98 0.03
N ILE A 34 -2.46 1.24 -1.21
CA ILE A 34 -3.62 2.10 -1.51
C ILE A 34 -4.97 1.38 -1.30
N ILE A 35 -4.99 0.04 -1.24
CA ILE A 35 -6.22 -0.77 -1.20
C ILE A 35 -7.20 -0.35 -0.08
N PRO A 36 -6.77 -0.03 1.15
CA PRO A 36 -7.69 0.45 2.19
C PRO A 36 -8.45 1.71 1.79
N LEU A 37 -7.82 2.62 1.04
CA LEU A 37 -8.48 3.82 0.53
C LEU A 37 -9.55 3.47 -0.51
N PHE A 38 -9.31 2.47 -1.37
CA PHE A 38 -10.34 2.01 -2.30
C PHE A 38 -11.55 1.40 -1.59
N PHE A 39 -11.37 0.68 -0.47
CA PHE A 39 -12.52 0.21 0.31
C PHE A 39 -13.31 1.35 0.97
N PHE A 40 -12.62 2.38 1.46
CA PHE A 40 -13.28 3.60 1.94
C PHE A 40 -14.08 4.29 0.83
N LEU A 41 -13.50 4.46 -0.36
CA LEU A 41 -14.20 5.04 -1.52
C LEU A 41 -15.34 4.16 -2.02
N LEU A 42 -15.19 2.83 -1.96
CA LEU A 42 -16.21 1.87 -2.33
C LEU A 42 -17.47 2.02 -1.46
N ALA A 43 -17.35 2.41 -0.19
CA ALA A 43 -18.50 2.70 0.64
C ALA A 43 -19.38 3.82 0.06
N PHE A 44 -18.77 4.86 -0.52
CA PHE A 44 -19.50 5.94 -1.20
C PHE A 44 -20.07 5.51 -2.54
N VAL A 45 -19.34 4.68 -3.31
CA VAL A 45 -19.87 4.09 -4.55
C VAL A 45 -21.09 3.23 -4.25
N TRP A 46 -21.03 2.43 -3.19
CA TRP A 46 -22.14 1.61 -2.73
C TRP A 46 -23.32 2.46 -2.29
N GLN A 47 -23.09 3.49 -1.46
CA GLN A 47 -24.15 4.39 -1.03
C GLN A 47 -24.77 5.15 -2.21
N ALA A 48 -23.97 5.61 -3.16
CA ALA A 48 -24.47 6.27 -4.37
C ALA A 48 -25.34 5.35 -5.23
N SER A 49 -25.01 4.04 -5.33
CA SER A 49 -25.80 3.08 -6.11
C SER A 49 -27.18 2.79 -5.52
N VAL A 50 -27.36 3.03 -4.22
CA VAL A 50 -28.66 2.95 -3.53
C VAL A 50 -29.25 4.32 -3.20
N SER A 51 -28.74 5.40 -3.83
CA SER A 51 -29.22 6.78 -3.68
C SER A 51 -29.08 7.38 -2.27
N PHE A 52 -28.05 6.97 -1.50
CA PHE A 52 -27.78 7.44 -0.14
C PHE A 52 -29.01 7.31 0.79
N ARG A 53 -29.70 6.18 0.68
CA ARG A 53 -30.82 5.80 1.55
C ARG A 53 -30.36 5.26 2.89
#